data_AF-A0A929I3T5-F1
#
_entry.id   AF-A0A929I3T5-F1
#
_cell.length_a   1.000
_cell.length_b   1.000
_cell.length_c   1.000
_cell.angle_alpha   90.00
_cell.angle_beta   90.00
_cell.angle_gamma   90.00
#
_symmetry.space_group_name_H-M   'P 1'
#
loop_
_entity.id
_entity.type
_entity.pdbx_description
1 polymer ?
#
loop_
_entity_poly.entity_id
_entity_poly.type
_entity_poly.pdbx_seq_one_letter_code
_entity_poly.pdbx_strand_id
1 'polypeptide(L)'
;MRYGIWLAAIILSLIGHPALAITPEAARTELAQENIPYTAEALVSHIEKGNTEVVGWFLTIGMDVDTANEFGETGLMLASEQGHLEMVRL
;
A
#
# COMPACT_ATOMS: atom_id res chain seq x y z
N MET A 1 9.34 -13.13 11.55
CA MET A 1 9.35 -14.39 10.76
C MET A 1 8.71 -14.05 9.42
N ARG A 2 9.52 -13.77 8.40
CA ARG A 2 9.10 -13.08 7.17
C ARG A 2 9.31 -14.03 5.98
N TYR A 3 8.51 -15.10 5.94
CA TYR A 3 8.65 -16.20 4.97
C TYR A 3 7.42 -16.36 4.04
N GLY A 4 6.38 -15.55 4.16
CA GLY A 4 5.13 -15.73 3.41
C GLY A 4 5.23 -15.43 1.91
N ILE A 5 6.04 -14.44 1.52
CA ILE A 5 6.06 -13.92 0.14
C ILE A 5 7.10 -14.66 -0.73
N TRP A 6 8.24 -15.06 -0.16
CA TRP A 6 9.30 -15.76 -0.91
C TRP A 6 9.04 -17.25 -1.12
N LEU A 7 8.28 -17.92 -0.23
CA LEU A 7 7.91 -19.32 -0.43
C LEU A 7 6.86 -19.47 -1.54
N ALA A 8 5.97 -18.49 -1.70
CA ALA A 8 5.02 -18.45 -2.81
C ALA A 8 5.71 -18.25 -4.18
N ALA A 9 6.84 -17.53 -4.23
CA ALA A 9 7.61 -17.29 -5.45
C ALA A 9 8.19 -18.58 -6.10
N ILE A 10 8.47 -19.63 -5.31
CA ILE A 10 8.96 -20.91 -5.84
C ILE A 10 7.84 -21.73 -6.46
N ILE A 11 6.62 -21.66 -5.90
CA ILE A 11 5.44 -22.37 -6.41
C ILE A 11 4.89 -21.68 -7.68
N LEU A 12 5.07 -20.37 -7.80
CA LEU A 12 4.58 -19.56 -8.93
C LEU A 12 5.39 -19.74 -10.23
N SER A 13 6.57 -20.37 -10.18
CA SER A 13 7.38 -20.66 -11.38
C SER A 13 6.71 -21.60 -12.39
N LEU A 14 5.66 -22.33 -12.02
CA LEU A 14 5.03 -23.31 -12.90
C LEU A 14 3.75 -22.83 -13.62
N ILE A 15 3.17 -21.71 -13.18
CA ILE A 15 2.01 -21.10 -13.83
C ILE A 15 2.47 -19.71 -14.27
N GLY A 16 2.63 -19.53 -15.59
CA GLY A 16 3.22 -18.33 -16.19
C GLY A 16 2.85 -17.03 -15.47
N HIS A 17 3.86 -16.35 -14.95
CA HIS A 17 3.75 -15.05 -14.32
C HIS A 17 3.39 -13.99 -15.39
N PRO A 18 2.31 -13.21 -15.24
CA PRO A 18 2.41 -11.81 -15.60
C PRO A 18 3.12 -11.12 -14.44
N ALA A 19 4.43 -10.96 -14.55
CA ALA A 19 5.28 -10.27 -13.58
C ALA A 19 4.97 -8.76 -13.43
N LEU A 20 3.81 -8.27 -13.88
CA LEU A 20 3.47 -6.85 -14.01
C LEU A 20 1.95 -6.62 -13.96
N ALA A 21 1.29 -7.08 -12.90
CA ALA A 21 -0.11 -6.74 -12.68
C ALA A 21 -0.26 -6.10 -11.30
N ILE A 22 0.31 -4.89 -11.16
CA ILE A 22 -0.19 -3.88 -10.20
C ILE A 22 -1.64 -3.59 -10.62
N THR A 23 -2.54 -4.49 -10.26
CA THR A 23 -3.95 -4.46 -10.64
C THR A 23 -4.75 -4.04 -9.43
N PRO A 24 -5.77 -3.16 -9.61
CA PRO A 24 -6.66 -2.76 -8.53
C PRO A 24 -7.31 -3.95 -7.82
N GLU A 25 -7.53 -5.05 -8.54
CA GLU A 25 -8.14 -6.28 -8.01
C GLU A 25 -7.21 -7.04 -7.06
N ALA A 26 -5.92 -7.15 -7.39
CA ALA A 26 -4.93 -7.75 -6.50
C ALA A 26 -4.73 -6.89 -5.24
N ALA A 27 -4.59 -5.56 -5.42
CA ALA A 27 -4.43 -4.63 -4.31
C ALA A 27 -5.63 -4.65 -3.33
N ARG A 28 -6.87 -4.74 -3.85
CA ARG A 28 -8.08 -4.92 -3.03
C ARG A 28 -8.07 -6.25 -2.26
N THR A 29 -7.55 -7.31 -2.88
CA THR A 29 -7.46 -8.63 -2.27
C THR A 29 -6.45 -8.63 -1.12
N GLU A 30 -5.29 -8.01 -1.31
CA GLU A 30 -4.26 -7.86 -0.27
C GLU A 30 -4.75 -7.03 0.93
N LEU A 31 -5.40 -5.87 0.68
CA LEU A 31 -6.02 -5.08 1.75
C LEU A 31 -7.07 -5.90 2.54
N ALA A 32 -7.86 -6.73 1.86
CA ALA A 32 -8.82 -7.61 2.50
C ALA A 32 -8.17 -8.74 3.31
N GLN A 33 -7.03 -9.27 2.87
CA GLN A 33 -6.24 -10.27 3.61
C GLN A 33 -5.63 -9.70 4.88
N GLU A 34 -5.06 -8.49 4.78
CA GLU A 34 -4.44 -7.79 5.92
C GLU A 34 -5.48 -7.11 6.84
N ASN A 35 -6.78 -7.26 6.53
CA ASN A 35 -7.90 -6.66 7.25
C ASN A 35 -7.77 -5.11 7.35
N ILE A 36 -7.24 -4.50 6.29
CA ILE A 36 -7.03 -3.06 6.17
C ILE A 36 -8.26 -2.46 5.47
N PRO A 37 -9.01 -1.57 6.15
CA PRO A 37 -10.16 -0.93 5.52
C PRO A 37 -9.69 0.04 4.43
N TYR A 38 -10.42 0.08 3.30
CA TYR A 38 -10.13 1.02 2.22
C TYR A 38 -10.65 2.42 2.58
N THR A 39 -9.94 3.15 3.45
CA THR A 39 -10.31 4.50 3.89
C THR A 39 -9.12 5.46 3.95
N ALA A 40 -9.43 6.75 3.98
CA ALA A 40 -8.49 7.84 4.20
C ALA A 40 -7.65 7.64 5.46
N GLU A 41 -8.31 7.29 6.58
CA GLU A 41 -7.63 7.13 7.87
C GLU A 41 -6.67 5.94 7.83
N ALA A 42 -7.05 4.86 7.14
CA ALA A 42 -6.20 3.68 7.01
C ALA A 42 -4.94 3.99 6.20
N LEU A 43 -5.10 4.71 5.07
CA LEU A 43 -3.97 5.20 4.26
C LEU A 43 -3.03 6.06 5.11
N VAL A 44 -3.58 7.08 5.77
CA VAL A 44 -2.82 8.02 6.60
C VAL A 44 -2.08 7.31 7.72
N SER A 45 -2.72 6.40 8.46
CA SER A 45 -2.05 5.63 9.51
C SER A 45 -0.90 4.76 8.98
N HIS A 46 -0.99 4.28 7.74
CA HIS A 46 0.08 3.50 7.12
C HIS A 46 1.21 4.38 6.60
N ILE A 47 0.89 5.60 6.19
CA ILE A 47 1.87 6.63 5.84
C ILE A 47 2.69 7.04 7.06
N GLU A 48 2.03 7.29 8.20
CA GLU A 48 2.69 7.59 9.47
C GLU A 48 3.65 6.48 9.91
N LYS A 49 3.30 5.23 9.61
CA LYS A 49 4.12 4.05 9.87
C LYS A 49 5.22 3.80 8.83
N GLY A 50 5.21 4.52 7.71
CA GLY A 50 6.15 4.32 6.61
C GLY A 50 5.91 3.06 5.78
N ASN A 51 4.69 2.51 5.79
CA ASN A 51 4.31 1.32 5.03
C ASN A 51 4.05 1.66 3.55
N THR A 52 5.11 1.85 2.78
CA THR A 52 5.06 2.14 1.34
C THR A 52 4.35 1.08 0.50
N GLU A 53 4.37 -0.19 0.92
CA GLU A 53 3.72 -1.29 0.21
C GLU A 53 2.19 -1.14 0.21
N VAL A 54 1.61 -0.89 1.38
CA VAL A 54 0.17 -0.68 1.54
C VAL A 54 -0.27 0.63 0.87
N VAL A 55 0.51 1.70 1.01
CA VAL A 55 0.27 2.97 0.30
C VAL A 55 0.23 2.74 -1.21
N GLY A 56 1.16 1.95 -1.76
CA GLY A 56 1.16 1.55 -3.16
C GLY A 56 -0.12 0.83 -3.59
N TRP A 57 -0.68 -0.05 -2.75
CA TRP A 57 -1.97 -0.69 -3.01
C TRP A 57 -3.11 0.33 -3.05
N PHE A 58 -3.19 1.25 -2.10
CA PHE A 58 -4.19 2.31 -2.09
C PHE A 58 -4.15 3.18 -3.35
N LEU A 59 -2.94 3.61 -3.76
CA LEU A 59 -2.71 4.38 -4.98
C LEU A 59 -3.10 3.59 -6.23
N THR A 60 -2.78 2.30 -6.28
CA THR A 60 -3.14 1.39 -7.37
C THR A 60 -4.65 1.26 -7.54
N ILE A 61 -5.39 1.32 -6.44
CA ILE A 61 -6.86 1.25 -6.45
C ILE A 61 -7.48 2.60 -6.88
N GLY A 62 -6.67 3.64 -7.04
CA GLY A 62 -7.09 4.98 -7.43
C GLY A 62 -7.48 5.88 -6.26
N MET A 63 -6.99 5.59 -5.05
CA MET A 63 -7.16 6.50 -3.92
C MET A 63 -6.38 7.80 -4.18
N ASP A 64 -7.01 8.94 -3.91
CA ASP A 64 -6.39 10.24 -4.10
C ASP A 64 -5.26 10.44 -3.07
N VAL A 65 -4.10 10.90 -3.52
CA VAL A 65 -2.94 11.19 -2.66
C VAL A 65 -3.22 12.38 -1.74
N ASP A 66 -4.12 13.26 -2.18
CA ASP A 66 -4.57 14.44 -1.45
C ASP A 66 -5.70 14.11 -0.45
N THR A 67 -6.04 12.83 -0.30
CA THR A 67 -7.00 12.40 0.72
C THR A 67 -6.49 12.80 2.11
N ALA A 68 -7.32 13.58 2.80
CA ALA A 68 -7.06 14.01 4.17
C ALA A 68 -7.75 13.10 5.19
N ASN A 69 -7.14 12.91 6.36
CA ASN A 69 -7.79 12.27 7.51
C ASN A 69 -8.85 13.18 8.14
N GLU A 70 -9.48 12.71 9.23
CA GLU A 70 -10.47 13.48 10.00
C GLU A 70 -9.94 14.80 10.59
N PHE A 71 -8.62 14.94 10.71
CA PHE A 71 -7.93 16.14 11.19
C PHE A 71 -7.58 17.11 10.05
N GLY A 72 -7.85 16.76 8.79
CA GLY A 72 -7.51 17.56 7.62
C GLY A 72 -6.06 17.40 7.16
N GLU A 73 -5.33 16.41 7.69
CA GLU A 73 -3.94 16.14 7.33
C GLU A 73 -3.89 15.18 6.14
N THR A 74 -3.18 15.58 5.09
CA THR A 74 -2.96 14.71 3.93
C THR A 74 -1.83 13.73 4.20
N GLY A 75 -1.85 12.61 3.48
CA GLY A 75 -0.74 11.65 3.51
C GLY A 75 0.63 12.29 3.25
N LEU A 76 0.70 13.26 2.34
CA LEU A 76 1.94 13.97 2.02
C LEU A 76 2.47 14.83 3.18
N MET A 77 1.58 15.46 3.98
CA MET A 77 2.00 16.22 5.17
C MET A 77 2.68 15.31 6.18
N LEU A 78 2.06 14.17 6.49
CA LEU A 78 2.56 13.22 7.49
C LEU A 78 3.83 12.50 7.02
N ALA A 79 3.91 12.13 5.74
CA ALA A 79 5.13 11.58 5.15
C ALA A 79 6.30 12.56 5.25
N SER A 80 6.02 13.86 5.07
CA SER A 80 7.02 14.93 5.18
C SER A 80 7.46 15.16 6.63
N GLU A 81 6.53 15.18 7.59
CA GLU A 81 6.84 15.32 9.02
C GLU A 81 7.68 14.16 9.55
N GLN A 82 7.39 12.94 9.12
CA GLN A 82 8.11 11.73 9.55
C GLN A 82 9.44 11.53 8.80
N GLY A 83 9.76 12.34 7.79
CA GLY A 83 10.97 12.21 6.99
C GLY A 83 10.98 11.01 6.06
N HIS A 84 9.80 10.47 5.71
CA HIS A 84 9.63 9.34 4.80
C HIS A 84 9.77 9.80 3.34
N LEU A 85 10.99 10.20 2.95
CA LEU A 85 11.34 10.71 1.62
C LEU A 85 10.93 9.78 0.46
N GLU A 86 11.03 8.45 0.67
CA GLU A 86 10.61 7.45 -0.31
C GLU A 86 9.10 7.52 -0.59
N MET A 87 8.32 7.88 0.43
CA MET A 87 6.86 7.95 0.38
C MET A 87 6.35 9.26 -0.22
N VAL A 88 7.07 10.35 -0.03
CA VAL A 88 6.82 11.63 -0.73
C VAL A 88 7.09 11.50 -2.24
N ARG A 89 7.89 10.53 -2.65
CA ARG A 89 8.28 10.27 -4.05
C ARG A 89 7.40 9.24 -4.78
N LEU A 90 6.43 8.65 -4.09
CA LEU A 90 5.49 7.66 -4.65
C LEU A 90 4.46 8.29 -5.61
#